data_AF-A0AAT9H4W6-F1
#
_entry.id   AF-A0AAT9H4W6-F1
#
_cell.length_a   1.000
_cell.length_b   1.000
_cell.length_c   1.000
_cell.angle_alpha   90.00
_cell.angle_beta   90.00
_cell.angle_gamma   90.00
#
_symmetry.space_group_name_H-M   'P 1'
#
loop_
_entity.id
_entity.type
_entity.pdbx_description
1 polymer ?
#
loop_
_entity_poly.entity_id
_entity_poly.type
_entity_poly.pdbx_seq_one_letter_code
_entity_poly.pdbx_strand_id
1 'polypeptide(L)'
;MKEGIPLEYNDIKEINFKIFNPALRINKADSPSEIDYTRVEGLIQSYFSANDSIWDKSDYHDKEHKSVKDQEHYNLVKKSNKEKEYVEIESIYEFSEKGKKVNFVKYAITIDGLPFQIIAVMSCVEINNRWYIYDMFNQGNILTLIKSLDSNKLNFIFQKSNESNNLLKDIKRKISINNIIDINTFYTYYKTWYKENNSQYLKEIRDERNWVENYHYAKAEFGISPKTTNFQISMPFSLDNSIFHVYKKGEDALINSPESLEKYKNSVEKFLIPSTNESIRLIHKFKFSLDDSVYYIIKHEKNGKFYTETFLENKGKVDNTSPLFNTLNNLLLKLKSNTFIDLNSTDPIQKDLENIRLQAQNQTQKMINLTVLNQLIEKNKASLSKYLDQ
;
A
#
# COMPACT_ATOMS: atom_id res chain seq x y z
N MET A 1 -20.14 14.94 -14.98
CA MET A 1 -20.31 13.89 -13.96
C MET A 1 -19.24 14.07 -12.90
N LYS A 2 -19.56 13.86 -11.61
CA LYS A 2 -18.55 13.68 -10.57
C LYS A 2 -18.40 12.17 -10.38
N GLU A 3 -17.55 11.55 -11.18
CA GLU A 3 -17.16 10.17 -10.93
C GLU A 3 -15.99 10.19 -9.95
N GLY A 4 -16.07 9.38 -8.90
CA GLY A 4 -14.93 9.15 -8.03
C GLY A 4 -13.83 8.42 -8.81
N ILE A 5 -12.58 8.85 -8.65
CA ILE A 5 -11.43 8.27 -9.36
C ILE A 5 -10.69 7.35 -8.37
N PRO A 6 -10.54 6.05 -8.65
CA PRO A 6 -9.82 5.16 -7.76
C PRO A 6 -8.30 5.40 -7.91
N LEU A 7 -7.70 6.02 -6.90
CA LEU A 7 -6.31 6.46 -6.89
C LEU A 7 -5.54 5.86 -5.73
N GLU A 8 -4.25 5.63 -5.94
CA GLU A 8 -3.32 5.22 -4.90
C GLU A 8 -2.13 6.18 -4.84
N TYR A 9 -1.40 6.14 -3.74
CA TYR A 9 -0.16 6.89 -3.54
C TYR A 9 0.81 6.06 -2.74
N ASN A 10 2.10 6.34 -2.87
CA ASN A 10 3.10 5.72 -1.99
C ASN A 10 3.36 6.61 -0.77
N ASP A 11 3.38 5.97 0.40
CA ASP A 11 3.83 6.58 1.65
C ASP A 11 5.04 5.83 2.21
N ILE A 12 5.88 6.55 2.95
CA ILE A 12 7.05 5.99 3.62
C ILE A 12 6.62 5.55 5.02
N LYS A 13 6.71 4.25 5.29
CA LYS A 13 6.44 3.69 6.61
C LYS A 13 7.73 3.21 7.26
N GLU A 14 7.83 3.47 8.57
CA GLU A 14 8.74 2.75 9.44
C GLU A 14 8.19 1.35 9.68
N ILE A 15 8.99 0.34 9.36
CA ILE A 15 8.66 -1.07 9.53
C ILE A 15 9.58 -1.65 10.61
N ASN A 16 8.99 -2.28 11.62
CA ASN A 16 9.68 -3.17 12.54
C ASN A 16 9.59 -4.59 11.97
N PHE A 17 10.67 -5.06 11.36
CA PHE A 17 10.73 -6.39 10.77
C PHE A 17 11.30 -7.40 11.75
N LYS A 18 10.45 -8.34 12.18
CA LYS A 18 10.75 -9.36 13.17
C LYS A 18 10.94 -10.69 12.44
N ILE A 19 12.09 -11.33 12.61
CA ILE A 19 12.39 -12.65 12.02
C ILE A 19 12.61 -13.67 13.14
N PHE A 20 11.94 -14.80 13.03
CA PHE A 20 12.14 -15.97 13.86
C PHE A 20 13.07 -16.94 13.11
N ASN A 21 14.23 -17.22 13.71
CA ASN A 21 15.17 -18.20 13.17
C ASN A 21 15.77 -19.05 14.32
N PRO A 22 15.35 -20.31 14.51
CA PRO A 22 14.33 -21.04 13.72
C PRO A 22 12.93 -20.41 13.84
N ALA A 23 11.99 -20.82 12.98
CA ALA A 23 10.62 -20.28 13.00
C ALA A 23 9.91 -20.57 14.34
N LEU A 24 8.98 -19.69 14.73
CA LEU A 24 8.18 -19.88 15.95
C LEU A 24 7.06 -20.89 15.68
N ARG A 25 7.05 -21.97 16.44
CA ARG A 25 6.02 -22.99 16.38
C ARG A 25 4.78 -22.60 17.19
N ILE A 26 3.61 -22.74 16.58
CA ILE A 26 2.29 -22.57 17.19
C ILE A 26 1.44 -23.81 16.89
N ASN A 27 0.99 -24.50 17.94
CA ASN A 27 0.07 -25.62 17.81
C ASN A 27 -1.40 -25.14 17.84
N LYS A 28 -2.30 -25.99 17.36
CA LYS A 28 -3.75 -25.76 17.46
C LYS A 28 -4.20 -25.66 18.93
N ALA A 29 -5.18 -24.81 19.17
CA ALA A 29 -5.93 -24.73 20.41
C ALA A 29 -7.22 -25.55 20.33
N ASP A 30 -7.73 -26.04 21.46
CA ASP A 30 -9.03 -26.73 21.52
C ASP A 30 -10.21 -25.76 21.51
N SER A 31 -9.99 -24.59 22.11
CA SER A 31 -11.04 -23.60 22.34
C SER A 31 -10.52 -22.17 22.14
N PRO A 32 -11.41 -21.22 21.77
CA PRO A 32 -11.04 -19.80 21.71
C PRO A 32 -10.51 -19.25 23.04
N SER A 33 -10.94 -19.81 24.18
CA SER A 33 -10.53 -19.36 25.52
C SER A 33 -9.07 -19.64 25.87
N GLU A 34 -8.39 -20.53 25.15
CA GLU A 34 -6.95 -20.81 25.34
C GLU A 34 -6.05 -19.79 24.64
N ILE A 35 -6.61 -18.90 23.82
CA ILE A 35 -5.87 -18.07 22.90
C ILE A 35 -5.66 -16.66 23.45
N ASP A 36 -4.40 -16.21 23.45
CA ASP A 36 -4.04 -14.83 23.73
C ASP A 36 -4.20 -13.93 22.49
N TYR A 37 -5.40 -13.36 22.33
CA TYR A 37 -5.71 -12.45 21.23
C TYR A 37 -5.04 -11.07 21.30
N THR A 38 -4.33 -10.76 22.40
CA THR A 38 -3.55 -9.52 22.51
C THR A 38 -2.28 -9.54 21.65
N ARG A 39 -1.90 -10.74 21.20
CA ARG A 39 -0.74 -11.00 20.34
C ARG A 39 -1.18 -11.46 18.96
N VAL A 40 -0.42 -11.09 17.93
CA VAL A 40 -0.73 -11.50 16.55
C VAL A 40 -0.56 -13.01 16.37
N GLU A 41 0.32 -13.63 17.15
CA GLU A 41 0.49 -15.07 17.24
C GLU A 41 -0.80 -15.78 17.68
N GLY A 42 -1.58 -15.18 18.60
CA GLY A 42 -2.87 -15.72 19.01
C GLY A 42 -3.91 -15.65 17.89
N LEU A 43 -3.93 -14.59 17.09
CA LEU A 43 -4.80 -14.54 15.89
C LEU A 43 -4.45 -15.67 14.90
N ILE A 44 -3.16 -15.88 14.64
CA ILE A 44 -2.69 -16.96 13.74
C ILE A 44 -3.08 -18.34 14.31
N GLN A 45 -2.92 -18.54 15.62
CA GLN A 45 -3.36 -19.76 16.31
C GLN A 45 -4.87 -19.97 16.13
N SER A 46 -5.66 -18.92 16.35
CA SER A 46 -7.12 -18.93 16.25
C SER A 46 -7.58 -19.31 14.86
N TYR A 47 -7.04 -18.63 13.84
CA TYR A 47 -7.38 -18.89 12.44
C TYR A 47 -7.09 -20.34 12.02
N PHE A 48 -6.01 -20.93 12.54
CA PHE A 48 -5.62 -22.31 12.26
C PHE A 48 -6.41 -23.35 13.08
N SER A 49 -6.97 -22.94 14.23
CA SER A 49 -7.71 -23.82 15.15
C SER A 49 -9.22 -23.76 14.94
N ALA A 50 -9.71 -22.72 14.26
CA ALA A 50 -11.14 -22.48 14.07
C ALA A 50 -11.85 -23.69 13.43
N ASN A 51 -12.79 -24.25 14.19
CA ASN A 51 -13.45 -25.51 13.87
C ASN A 51 -14.99 -25.36 13.70
N ASP A 52 -15.46 -24.12 13.64
CA ASP A 52 -16.81 -23.76 13.26
C ASP A 52 -16.82 -22.34 12.66
N SER A 53 -17.94 -21.99 12.03
CA SER A 53 -18.07 -20.70 11.35
C SER A 53 -18.15 -19.50 12.30
N ILE A 54 -18.60 -19.67 13.54
CA ILE A 54 -18.72 -18.57 14.51
C ILE A 54 -17.32 -18.16 14.96
N TRP A 55 -16.49 -19.14 15.32
CA TRP A 55 -15.09 -18.92 15.67
C TRP A 55 -14.33 -18.31 14.49
N ASP A 56 -14.40 -18.92 13.30
CA ASP A 56 -13.69 -18.43 12.12
C ASP A 56 -14.03 -16.98 11.78
N LYS A 57 -15.33 -16.62 11.80
CA LYS A 57 -15.77 -15.23 11.56
C LYS A 57 -15.31 -14.24 12.63
N SER A 58 -15.10 -14.71 13.87
CA SER A 58 -14.69 -13.84 14.99
C SER A 58 -13.25 -13.30 14.85
N ASP A 59 -12.47 -13.89 13.95
CA ASP A 59 -11.09 -13.47 13.66
C ASP A 59 -11.03 -12.34 12.63
N TYR A 60 -12.10 -12.09 11.88
CA TYR A 60 -12.14 -11.04 10.86
C TYR A 60 -12.59 -9.70 11.45
N HIS A 61 -11.93 -8.62 11.03
CA HIS A 61 -12.36 -7.28 11.39
C HIS A 61 -13.71 -6.94 10.74
N ASP A 62 -13.87 -7.31 9.47
CA ASP A 62 -15.12 -7.16 8.74
C ASP A 62 -16.11 -8.26 9.14
N LYS A 63 -17.21 -7.83 9.77
CA LYS A 63 -18.28 -8.75 10.22
C LYS A 63 -19.10 -9.31 9.07
N GLU A 64 -19.05 -8.69 7.89
CA GLU A 64 -19.73 -9.17 6.69
C GLU A 64 -18.89 -10.22 5.94
N HIS A 65 -17.67 -10.51 6.41
CA HIS A 65 -16.79 -11.48 5.80
C HIS A 65 -17.47 -12.85 5.64
N LYS A 66 -17.45 -13.35 4.40
CA LYS A 66 -17.93 -14.68 4.05
C LYS A 66 -16.77 -15.66 4.13
N SER A 67 -16.78 -16.48 5.19
CA SER A 67 -15.84 -17.58 5.32
C SER A 67 -15.89 -18.47 4.08
N VAL A 68 -14.70 -18.81 3.58
CA VAL A 68 -14.50 -19.79 2.50
C VAL A 68 -14.40 -21.22 3.05
N LYS A 69 -14.36 -21.40 4.37
CA LYS A 69 -14.29 -22.70 5.04
C LYS A 69 -15.70 -23.26 5.23
N ASP A 70 -15.89 -24.50 4.83
CA ASP A 70 -17.15 -25.22 4.95
C ASP A 70 -17.13 -26.21 6.13
N GLN A 71 -18.24 -26.95 6.29
CA GLN A 71 -18.38 -27.92 7.37
C GLN A 71 -17.39 -29.08 7.27
N GLU A 72 -16.95 -29.44 6.06
CA GLU A 72 -15.95 -30.49 5.85
C GLU A 72 -14.59 -30.03 6.40
N HIS A 73 -14.16 -28.81 6.05
CA HIS A 73 -12.95 -28.20 6.60
C HIS A 73 -12.97 -28.19 8.13
N TYR A 74 -14.07 -27.71 8.73
CA TYR A 74 -14.22 -27.67 10.18
C TYR A 74 -14.13 -29.04 10.84
N ASN A 75 -14.72 -30.07 10.23
CA ASN A 75 -14.65 -31.44 10.75
C ASN A 75 -13.24 -32.03 10.65
N LEU A 76 -12.47 -31.68 9.61
CA LEU A 76 -11.07 -32.06 9.49
C LEU A 76 -10.22 -31.43 10.59
N VAL A 77 -10.42 -30.14 10.87
CA VAL A 77 -9.71 -29.44 11.97
C VAL A 77 -10.00 -30.13 13.31
N LYS A 78 -11.24 -30.55 13.60
CA LYS A 78 -11.58 -31.27 14.85
C LYS A 78 -10.86 -32.61 15.01
N LYS A 79 -10.57 -33.30 13.90
CA LYS A 79 -9.96 -34.64 13.89
C LYS A 79 -8.43 -34.60 13.77
N SER A 80 -7.87 -33.42 13.54
CA SER A 80 -6.44 -33.24 13.31
C SER A 80 -5.56 -33.59 14.51
N ASN A 81 -4.34 -34.05 14.24
CA ASN A 81 -3.35 -34.32 15.29
C ASN A 81 -2.57 -33.03 15.62
N LYS A 82 -2.86 -32.43 16.77
CA LYS A 82 -2.26 -31.14 17.19
C LYS A 82 -0.74 -31.18 17.40
N GLU A 83 -0.15 -32.35 17.62
CA GLU A 83 1.31 -32.48 17.79
C GLU A 83 2.04 -32.59 16.45
N LYS A 84 1.34 -32.99 15.39
CA LYS A 84 1.89 -33.14 14.05
C LYS A 84 1.50 -32.01 13.11
N GLU A 85 0.39 -31.34 13.38
CA GLU A 85 -0.12 -30.24 12.60
C GLU A 85 0.06 -28.91 13.35
N TYR A 86 0.85 -28.02 12.79
CA TYR A 86 1.23 -26.77 13.46
C TYR A 86 1.55 -25.67 12.45
N VAL A 87 1.55 -24.43 12.93
CA VAL A 87 1.94 -23.26 12.18
C VAL A 87 3.35 -22.83 12.59
N GLU A 88 4.10 -22.33 11.62
CA GLU A 88 5.45 -21.81 11.76
C GLU A 88 5.43 -20.33 11.40
N ILE A 89 5.47 -19.44 12.39
CA ILE A 89 5.61 -18.01 12.11
C ILE A 89 7.09 -17.73 11.82
N GLU A 90 7.35 -17.26 10.61
CA GLU A 90 8.72 -16.98 10.14
C GLU A 90 9.08 -15.52 10.34
N SER A 91 8.13 -14.62 10.03
CA SER A 91 8.38 -13.20 10.16
C SER A 91 7.13 -12.35 10.28
N ILE A 92 7.28 -11.20 10.92
CA ILE A 92 6.24 -10.19 11.12
C ILE A 92 6.75 -8.85 10.64
N TYR A 93 6.01 -8.20 9.76
CA TYR A 93 6.24 -6.86 9.24
C TYR A 93 5.27 -5.92 9.92
N GLU A 94 5.72 -5.22 10.96
CA GLU A 94 4.88 -4.36 11.79
C GLU A 94 5.07 -2.89 11.42
N PHE A 95 3.97 -2.16 11.25
CA PHE A 95 3.97 -0.71 11.00
C PHE A 95 2.70 -0.05 11.56
N SER A 96 2.64 1.28 11.46
CA SER A 96 1.46 2.05 11.86
C SER A 96 0.80 2.71 10.66
N GLU A 97 -0.54 2.65 10.62
CA GLU A 97 -1.38 3.30 9.62
C GLU A 97 -2.63 3.87 10.28
N LYS A 98 -2.91 5.16 10.06
CA LYS A 98 -4.04 5.89 10.70
C LYS A 98 -4.10 5.71 12.22
N GLY A 99 -2.95 5.70 12.89
CA GLY A 99 -2.83 5.49 14.35
C GLY A 99 -3.07 4.06 14.83
N LYS A 100 -3.26 3.08 13.93
CA LYS A 100 -3.45 1.66 14.26
C LYS A 100 -2.17 0.88 13.95
N LYS A 101 -1.88 -0.15 14.74
CA LYS A 101 -0.82 -1.11 14.42
C LYS A 101 -1.32 -2.11 13.38
N VAL A 102 -0.50 -2.33 12.36
CA VAL A 102 -0.78 -3.25 11.25
C VAL A 102 0.40 -4.20 11.11
N ASN A 103 0.10 -5.49 10.88
CA ASN A 103 1.09 -6.52 10.65
C ASN A 103 0.84 -7.24 9.33
N PHE A 104 1.89 -7.52 8.58
CA PHE A 104 1.90 -8.66 7.65
C PHE A 104 2.66 -9.80 8.31
N VAL A 105 2.04 -10.97 8.42
CA VAL A 105 2.64 -12.14 9.08
C VAL A 105 2.89 -13.20 8.02
N LYS A 106 4.15 -13.54 7.77
CA LYS A 106 4.53 -14.68 6.94
C LYS A 106 4.58 -15.93 7.81
N TYR A 107 3.84 -16.95 7.42
CA TYR A 107 3.80 -18.22 8.13
C TYR A 107 3.70 -19.40 7.17
N ALA A 108 4.11 -20.56 7.66
CA ALA A 108 3.96 -21.83 6.98
C ALA A 108 3.09 -22.79 7.80
N ILE A 109 2.31 -23.62 7.11
CA ILE A 109 1.47 -24.64 7.73
C ILE A 109 2.06 -26.01 7.44
N THR A 110 2.30 -26.78 8.51
CA THR A 110 2.67 -28.19 8.45
C THR A 110 1.43 -29.04 8.75
N ILE A 111 1.09 -29.96 7.86
CA ILE A 111 -0.06 -30.88 8.00
C ILE A 111 0.45 -32.33 7.91
N ASP A 112 -0.04 -33.21 8.78
CA ASP A 112 0.35 -34.63 8.77
C ASP A 112 0.03 -35.26 7.40
N GLY A 113 1.00 -35.98 6.84
CA GLY A 113 0.87 -36.63 5.53
C GLY A 113 1.10 -35.73 4.30
N LEU A 114 1.27 -34.41 4.44
CA LEU A 114 1.69 -33.56 3.32
C LEU A 114 3.24 -33.46 3.25
N PRO A 115 3.87 -33.73 2.09
CA PRO A 115 5.32 -33.70 1.96
C PRO A 115 5.88 -32.27 1.79
N PHE A 116 5.04 -31.24 1.88
CA PHE A 116 5.41 -29.84 1.74
C PHE A 116 4.62 -28.97 2.72
N GLN A 117 5.15 -27.78 2.99
CA GLN A 117 4.47 -26.77 3.79
C GLN A 117 3.66 -25.82 2.90
N ILE A 118 2.54 -25.33 3.43
CA ILE A 118 1.74 -24.30 2.76
C ILE A 118 2.18 -22.94 3.28
N ILE A 119 2.79 -22.11 2.44
CA ILE A 119 3.24 -20.76 2.79
C ILE A 119 2.13 -19.75 2.53
N ALA A 120 1.85 -18.93 3.52
CA ALA A 120 0.84 -17.89 3.47
C ALA A 120 1.32 -16.59 4.12
N VAL A 121 0.60 -15.51 3.82
CA VAL A 121 0.78 -14.21 4.47
C VAL A 121 -0.58 -13.71 4.91
N MET A 122 -0.69 -13.28 6.17
CA MET A 122 -1.90 -12.69 6.72
C MET A 122 -1.68 -11.21 7.01
N SER A 123 -2.61 -10.37 6.58
CA SER A 123 -2.67 -8.96 6.97
C SER A 123 -3.55 -8.84 8.21
N CYS A 124 -3.03 -8.15 9.23
CA CYS A 124 -3.65 -8.06 10.54
C CYS A 124 -3.69 -6.61 11.03
N VAL A 125 -4.71 -6.24 11.81
CA VAL A 125 -4.82 -4.94 12.47
C VAL A 125 -5.13 -5.11 13.95
N GLU A 126 -4.53 -4.26 14.79
CA GLU A 126 -4.84 -4.19 16.21
C GLU A 126 -5.96 -3.17 16.48
N ILE A 127 -7.04 -3.61 17.14
CA ILE A 127 -8.15 -2.75 17.57
C ILE A 127 -8.51 -3.13 19.00
N ASN A 128 -8.53 -2.15 19.91
CA ASN A 128 -8.89 -2.35 21.32
C ASN A 128 -8.12 -3.51 21.98
N ASN A 129 -6.80 -3.58 21.76
CA ASN A 129 -5.91 -4.61 22.29
C ASN A 129 -6.26 -6.05 21.83
N ARG A 130 -6.88 -6.20 20.64
CA ARG A 130 -7.12 -7.48 19.96
C ARG A 130 -6.69 -7.39 18.50
N TRP A 131 -6.04 -8.44 18.02
CA TRP A 131 -5.69 -8.59 16.61
C TRP A 131 -6.83 -9.20 15.80
N TYR A 132 -7.02 -8.69 14.58
CA TYR A 132 -8.00 -9.18 13.61
C TYR A 132 -7.37 -9.33 12.24
N ILE A 133 -7.88 -10.27 11.44
CA ILE A 133 -7.60 -10.36 10.00
C ILE A 133 -8.19 -9.12 9.34
N TYR A 134 -7.36 -8.44 8.54
CA TYR A 134 -7.67 -7.17 7.94
C TYR A 134 -7.27 -7.12 6.47
N ASP A 135 -8.26 -7.04 5.59
CA ASP A 135 -8.06 -6.89 4.16
C ASP A 135 -7.78 -5.42 3.81
N MET A 136 -6.52 -5.01 3.97
CA MET A 136 -6.10 -3.68 3.55
C MET A 136 -6.03 -3.59 2.03
N PHE A 137 -6.70 -2.59 1.46
CA PHE A 137 -6.75 -2.40 0.02
C PHE A 137 -5.35 -2.05 -0.56
N ASN A 138 -5.14 -2.41 -1.83
CA ASN A 138 -3.89 -2.19 -2.58
C ASN A 138 -2.60 -2.82 -2.04
N GLN A 139 -2.69 -3.79 -1.13
CA GLN A 139 -1.49 -4.46 -0.57
C GLN A 139 -1.02 -5.71 -1.32
N GLY A 140 -1.63 -6.03 -2.47
CA GLY A 140 -1.31 -7.26 -3.22
C GLY A 140 0.18 -7.40 -3.57
N ASN A 141 0.85 -6.29 -3.89
CA ASN A 141 2.27 -6.28 -4.26
C ASN A 141 3.17 -6.66 -3.07
N ILE A 142 3.00 -6.01 -1.90
CA ILE A 142 3.80 -6.33 -0.71
C ILE A 142 3.52 -7.74 -0.21
N LEU A 143 2.24 -8.16 -0.18
CA LEU A 143 1.85 -9.50 0.24
C LEU A 143 2.47 -10.58 -0.66
N THR A 144 2.51 -10.34 -1.98
CA THR A 144 3.15 -11.27 -2.93
C THR A 144 4.66 -11.37 -2.70
N LEU A 145 5.33 -10.24 -2.47
CA LEU A 145 6.77 -10.23 -2.18
C LEU A 145 7.07 -10.96 -0.87
N ILE A 146 6.37 -10.64 0.22
CA ILE A 146 6.55 -11.29 1.52
C ILE A 146 6.30 -12.80 1.42
N LYS A 147 5.26 -13.21 0.69
CA LYS A 147 4.92 -14.63 0.51
C LYS A 147 6.01 -15.40 -0.25
N SER A 148 6.56 -14.78 -1.30
CA SER A 148 7.39 -15.48 -2.27
C SER A 148 8.88 -15.48 -1.94
N LEU A 149 9.33 -14.52 -1.13
CA LEU A 149 10.73 -14.27 -0.87
C LEU A 149 11.16 -14.77 0.52
N ASP A 150 12.43 -15.13 0.63
CA ASP A 150 13.01 -15.53 1.91
C ASP A 150 13.09 -14.34 2.87
N SER A 151 12.70 -14.57 4.14
CA SER A 151 12.63 -13.51 5.14
C SER A 151 14.00 -12.91 5.46
N ASN A 152 15.06 -13.72 5.52
CA ASN A 152 16.41 -13.24 5.78
C ASN A 152 16.97 -12.44 4.61
N LYS A 153 16.72 -12.89 3.37
CA LYS A 153 17.09 -12.15 2.15
C LYS A 153 16.33 -10.82 2.05
N LEU A 154 15.04 -10.81 2.38
CA LEU A 154 14.25 -9.56 2.45
C LEU A 154 14.80 -8.59 3.50
N ASN A 155 15.14 -9.08 4.70
CA ASN A 155 15.73 -8.25 5.75
C ASN A 155 17.01 -7.61 5.26
N PHE A 156 17.84 -8.39 4.58
CA PHE A 156 19.06 -7.87 4.00
C PHE A 156 18.79 -6.76 2.97
N ILE A 157 17.89 -7.00 2.01
CA ILE A 157 17.55 -6.01 0.98
C ILE A 157 17.07 -4.69 1.60
N PHE A 158 16.32 -4.76 2.70
CA PHE A 158 15.79 -3.58 3.39
C PHE A 158 16.81 -2.87 4.30
N GLN A 159 17.86 -3.55 4.75
CA GLN A 159 18.89 -2.95 5.61
C GLN A 159 19.74 -1.91 4.87
N LYS A 160 20.16 -0.85 5.57
CA LYS A 160 21.03 0.20 5.01
C LYS A 160 22.50 -0.24 4.79
N SER A 161 22.96 -1.30 5.44
CA SER A 161 24.39 -1.70 5.47
C SER A 161 24.96 -2.17 4.13
N ASN A 162 26.27 -1.97 3.97
CA ASN A 162 27.06 -2.47 2.84
C ASN A 162 27.41 -3.94 3.05
N GLU A 163 26.84 -4.84 2.25
CA GLU A 163 27.18 -6.26 2.26
C GLU A 163 28.43 -6.60 1.44
N SER A 164 28.80 -7.87 1.37
CA SER A 164 29.74 -8.41 0.37
C SER A 164 29.03 -9.01 -0.86
N ASN A 165 27.73 -9.32 -0.77
CA ASN A 165 26.99 -9.92 -1.88
C ASN A 165 26.65 -8.86 -2.96
N ASN A 166 27.35 -8.93 -4.08
CA ASN A 166 27.16 -7.99 -5.19
C ASN A 166 25.77 -8.10 -5.84
N LEU A 167 25.14 -9.28 -5.81
CA LEU A 167 23.84 -9.50 -6.44
C LEU A 167 22.71 -8.84 -5.64
N LEU A 168 22.68 -9.07 -4.32
CA LEU A 168 21.69 -8.45 -3.45
C LEU A 168 21.83 -6.91 -3.40
N LYS A 169 23.08 -6.39 -3.46
CA LYS A 169 23.33 -4.95 -3.64
C LYS A 169 22.74 -4.40 -4.93
N ASP A 170 22.90 -5.13 -6.05
CA ASP A 170 22.36 -4.70 -7.32
C ASP A 170 20.83 -4.72 -7.33
N ILE A 171 20.21 -5.75 -6.73
CA ILE A 171 18.77 -5.81 -6.50
C ILE A 171 18.31 -4.56 -5.74
N LYS A 172 18.94 -4.30 -4.59
CA LYS A 172 18.62 -3.15 -3.75
C LYS A 172 18.71 -1.83 -4.51
N ARG A 173 19.76 -1.64 -5.30
CA ARG A 173 19.94 -0.44 -6.14
C ARG A 173 18.83 -0.27 -7.18
N LYS A 174 18.42 -1.36 -7.84
CA LYS A 174 17.37 -1.33 -8.88
C LYS A 174 15.99 -0.99 -8.30
N ILE A 175 15.71 -1.41 -7.07
CA ILE A 175 14.39 -1.26 -6.45
C ILE A 175 14.28 -0.05 -5.51
N SER A 176 15.36 0.70 -5.32
CA SER A 176 15.39 1.89 -4.46
C SER A 176 15.10 3.16 -5.25
N ILE A 177 14.31 4.06 -4.67
CA ILE A 177 14.12 5.43 -5.13
C ILE A 177 14.56 6.37 -4.00
N ASN A 178 15.48 7.28 -4.27
CA ASN A 178 16.06 8.18 -3.26
C ASN A 178 16.57 7.43 -2.00
N ASN A 179 17.22 6.27 -2.21
CA ASN A 179 17.74 5.38 -1.16
C ASN A 179 16.68 4.72 -0.26
N ILE A 180 15.40 4.76 -0.63
CA ILE A 180 14.30 4.06 0.05
C ILE A 180 13.78 2.96 -0.86
N ILE A 181 13.55 1.78 -0.30
CA ILE A 181 13.01 0.65 -1.06
C ILE A 181 11.56 0.92 -1.41
N ASP A 182 11.23 0.83 -2.70
CA ASP A 182 9.88 1.03 -3.21
C ASP A 182 9.25 -0.31 -3.57
N ILE A 183 8.15 -0.67 -2.89
CA ILE A 183 7.49 -1.98 -3.04
C ILE A 183 6.94 -2.20 -4.45
N ASN A 184 6.37 -1.17 -5.06
CA ASN A 184 5.81 -1.29 -6.41
C ASN A 184 6.91 -1.50 -7.46
N THR A 185 8.03 -0.79 -7.30
CA THR A 185 9.23 -0.99 -8.10
C THR A 185 9.79 -2.40 -7.89
N PHE A 186 9.93 -2.85 -6.63
CA PHE A 186 10.41 -4.19 -6.32
C PHE A 186 9.52 -5.28 -6.93
N TYR A 187 8.20 -5.15 -6.80
CA TYR A 187 7.26 -6.11 -7.39
C TYR A 187 7.36 -6.17 -8.92
N THR A 188 7.56 -5.03 -9.58
CA THR A 188 7.74 -4.95 -11.03
C THR A 188 8.99 -5.69 -11.49
N TYR A 189 10.11 -5.51 -10.78
CA TYR A 189 11.35 -6.25 -11.04
C TYR A 189 11.19 -7.74 -10.74
N TYR A 190 10.60 -8.09 -9.60
CA TYR A 190 10.33 -9.48 -9.22
C TYR A 190 9.53 -10.21 -10.30
N LYS A 191 8.46 -9.60 -10.81
CA LYS A 191 7.67 -10.16 -11.92
C LYS A 191 8.46 -10.34 -13.21
N THR A 192 9.32 -9.38 -13.52
CA THR A 192 10.18 -9.45 -14.71
C THR A 192 11.12 -10.65 -14.59
N TRP A 193 11.82 -10.77 -13.46
CA TRP A 193 12.71 -11.90 -13.19
C TRP A 193 11.99 -13.24 -13.14
N TYR A 194 10.74 -13.26 -12.67
CA TYR A 194 9.90 -14.45 -12.67
C TYR A 194 9.55 -14.91 -14.10
N LYS A 195 9.18 -13.98 -14.99
CA LYS A 195 8.89 -14.29 -16.41
C LYS A 195 10.12 -14.79 -17.18
N GLU A 196 11.30 -14.32 -16.80
CA GLU A 196 12.57 -14.67 -17.44
C GLU A 196 13.08 -16.09 -17.13
N ASN A 197 12.36 -16.90 -16.33
CA ASN A 197 12.62 -18.33 -16.05
C ASN A 197 14.13 -18.68 -15.96
N ASN A 198 14.70 -18.61 -14.75
CA ASN A 198 16.13 -18.77 -14.39
C ASN A 198 16.95 -17.49 -14.18
N SER A 199 16.32 -16.34 -13.95
CA SER A 199 17.05 -15.17 -13.47
C SER A 199 17.83 -15.51 -12.18
N GLN A 200 19.15 -15.29 -12.19
CA GLN A 200 20.01 -15.47 -11.01
C GLN A 200 19.51 -14.59 -9.85
N TYR A 201 18.99 -13.40 -10.16
CA TYR A 201 18.36 -12.51 -9.17
C TYR A 201 17.21 -13.19 -8.43
N LEU A 202 16.33 -13.89 -9.16
CA LEU A 202 15.19 -14.58 -8.55
C LEU A 202 15.64 -15.70 -7.62
N LYS A 203 16.61 -16.52 -8.05
CA LYS A 203 17.13 -17.64 -7.24
C LYS A 203 17.78 -17.16 -5.94
N GLU A 204 18.37 -15.97 -5.95
CA GLU A 204 19.05 -15.40 -4.78
C GLU A 204 18.07 -14.95 -3.67
N ILE A 205 16.84 -14.57 -4.02
CA ILE A 205 15.89 -13.93 -3.08
C ILE A 205 14.65 -14.77 -2.81
N ARG A 206 14.30 -15.70 -3.71
CA ARG A 206 13.08 -16.50 -3.61
C ARG A 206 13.23 -17.54 -2.50
N ASP A 207 12.15 -17.74 -1.75
CA ASP A 207 12.06 -18.81 -0.77
C ASP A 207 12.30 -20.18 -1.45
N GLU A 208 13.25 -20.95 -0.92
CA GLU A 208 13.72 -22.20 -1.53
C GLU A 208 12.62 -23.26 -1.62
N ARG A 209 11.66 -23.26 -0.69
CA ARG A 209 10.50 -24.17 -0.71
C ARG A 209 9.62 -24.01 -1.96
N ASN A 210 9.68 -22.85 -2.61
CA ASN A 210 8.89 -22.60 -3.82
C ASN A 210 9.51 -23.21 -5.10
N TRP A 211 10.71 -23.80 -5.04
CA TRP A 211 11.41 -24.31 -6.23
C TRP A 211 12.42 -25.44 -6.00
N VAL A 212 12.77 -25.76 -4.76
CA VAL A 212 13.61 -26.91 -4.39
C VAL A 212 12.72 -28.03 -3.87
N GLU A 213 12.72 -29.17 -4.58
CA GLU A 213 12.00 -30.37 -4.14
C GLU A 213 12.55 -30.90 -2.81
N ASN A 214 11.67 -31.33 -1.92
CA ASN A 214 12.02 -31.89 -0.60
C ASN A 214 12.90 -30.96 0.26
N TYR A 215 12.79 -29.65 0.07
CA TYR A 215 13.49 -28.69 0.92
C TYR A 215 13.04 -28.84 2.38
N HIS A 216 13.97 -29.26 3.24
CA HIS A 216 13.71 -29.43 4.66
C HIS A 216 14.10 -28.16 5.41
N TYR A 217 13.10 -27.38 5.84
CA TYR A 217 13.31 -26.22 6.71
C TYR A 217 13.75 -26.69 8.11
N ALA A 218 14.49 -25.86 8.84
CA ALA A 218 14.81 -26.13 10.25
C ALA A 218 13.51 -26.31 11.03
N LYS A 219 13.44 -27.33 11.91
CA LYS A 219 12.23 -27.57 12.70
C LYS A 219 11.90 -26.32 13.53
N ALA A 220 10.67 -25.83 13.41
CA ALA A 220 10.18 -24.72 14.22
C ALA A 220 10.16 -25.09 15.71
N GLU A 221 10.44 -24.10 16.55
CA GLU A 221 10.61 -24.27 18.00
C GLU A 221 9.64 -23.38 18.78
N PHE A 222 9.33 -23.80 20.01
CA PHE A 222 8.50 -23.00 20.91
C PHE A 222 9.32 -21.89 21.59
N GLY A 223 8.66 -20.79 21.95
CA GLY A 223 9.28 -19.74 22.78
C GLY A 223 10.41 -18.95 22.10
N ILE A 224 10.53 -19.04 20.77
CA ILE A 224 11.54 -18.28 20.02
C ILE A 224 11.23 -16.78 20.07
N SER A 225 12.24 -16.00 20.46
CA SER A 225 12.21 -14.54 20.38
C SER A 225 12.72 -14.08 19.02
N PRO A 226 12.03 -13.15 18.34
CA PRO A 226 12.46 -12.71 17.03
C PRO A 226 13.64 -11.73 17.11
N LYS A 227 14.46 -11.71 16.07
CA LYS A 227 15.38 -10.60 15.80
C LYS A 227 14.60 -9.48 15.10
N THR A 228 14.62 -8.29 15.69
CA THR A 228 13.95 -7.11 15.12
C THR A 228 14.95 -6.20 14.41
N THR A 229 14.60 -5.76 13.20
CA THR A 229 15.33 -4.75 12.44
C THR A 229 14.35 -3.68 11.96
N ASN A 230 14.75 -2.41 12.02
CA ASN A 230 13.89 -1.30 11.62
C ASN A 230 14.37 -0.70 10.30
N PHE A 231 13.43 -0.40 9.41
CA PHE A 231 13.73 0.25 8.13
C PHE A 231 12.55 1.07 7.60
N GLN A 232 12.87 1.95 6.65
CA GLN A 232 11.90 2.75 5.91
C GLN A 232 11.60 2.08 4.57
N ILE A 233 10.31 1.91 4.27
CA ILE A 233 9.85 1.39 2.98
C ILE A 233 8.77 2.32 2.41
N SER A 234 8.86 2.58 1.11
CA SER A 234 7.81 3.22 0.31
C SER A 234 6.83 2.15 -0.18
N MET A 235 5.56 2.23 0.23
CA MET A 235 4.51 1.26 -0.15
C MET A 235 3.19 1.94 -0.49
N PRO A 236 2.32 1.31 -1.31
CA PRO A 236 1.10 1.93 -1.80
C PRO A 236 -0.03 1.95 -0.75
N PHE A 237 -0.82 3.01 -0.76
CA PHE A 237 -2.06 3.19 0.02
C PHE A 237 -3.17 3.77 -0.86
N SER A 238 -4.43 3.50 -0.53
CA SER A 238 -5.58 4.06 -1.25
C SER A 238 -5.80 5.53 -0.90
N LEU A 239 -6.20 6.31 -1.89
CA LEU A 239 -6.68 7.67 -1.71
C LEU A 239 -8.21 7.69 -1.82
N ASP A 240 -8.87 7.80 -0.68
CA ASP A 240 -10.32 7.59 -0.58
C ASP A 240 -11.10 8.82 -1.09
N ASN A 241 -12.29 8.60 -1.67
CA ASN A 241 -13.21 9.65 -2.14
C ASN A 241 -12.56 10.71 -3.04
N SER A 242 -11.65 10.29 -3.92
CA SER A 242 -10.94 11.19 -4.82
C SER A 242 -11.84 11.70 -5.94
N ILE A 243 -11.97 13.02 -6.08
CA ILE A 243 -12.82 13.70 -7.06
C ILE A 243 -12.02 14.82 -7.72
N PHE A 244 -11.95 14.80 -9.05
CA PHE A 244 -11.34 15.88 -9.84
C PHE A 244 -12.40 16.76 -10.50
N HIS A 245 -12.21 18.07 -10.44
CA HIS A 245 -13.14 19.06 -10.98
C HIS A 245 -12.39 20.16 -11.73
N VAL A 246 -12.83 20.47 -12.95
CA VAL A 246 -12.32 21.59 -13.76
C VAL A 246 -13.29 22.75 -13.63
N TYR A 247 -12.79 23.93 -13.27
CA TYR A 247 -13.62 25.14 -13.20
C TYR A 247 -14.04 25.58 -14.60
N LYS A 248 -15.31 25.94 -14.75
CA LYS A 248 -15.84 26.42 -16.03
C LYS A 248 -15.61 27.92 -16.17
N LYS A 249 -15.60 28.39 -17.42
CA LYS A 249 -15.59 29.83 -17.74
C LYS A 249 -16.78 30.52 -17.06
N GLY A 250 -16.52 31.56 -16.28
CA GLY A 250 -17.52 32.29 -15.48
C GLY A 250 -17.66 31.77 -14.04
N GLU A 251 -17.06 30.62 -13.72
CA GLU A 251 -16.89 30.11 -12.35
C GLU A 251 -15.43 30.18 -11.89
N ASP A 252 -14.53 30.55 -12.80
CA ASP A 252 -13.09 30.50 -12.66
C ASP A 252 -12.45 31.78 -12.13
N ALA A 253 -13.14 32.93 -12.16
CA ALA A 253 -12.58 34.18 -11.65
C ALA A 253 -12.87 34.38 -10.15
N LEU A 254 -11.82 34.62 -9.36
CA LEU A 254 -11.88 35.13 -7.99
C LEU A 254 -11.40 36.57 -7.97
N ILE A 255 -12.30 37.46 -7.55
CA ILE A 255 -12.05 38.89 -7.35
C ILE A 255 -12.53 39.30 -5.95
N ASN A 256 -11.95 40.36 -5.40
CA ASN A 256 -12.42 40.92 -4.14
C ASN A 256 -13.76 41.67 -4.35
N SER A 257 -14.86 40.92 -4.38
CA SER A 257 -16.21 41.48 -4.54
C SER A 257 -17.21 40.81 -3.59
N PRO A 258 -18.30 41.52 -3.19
CA PRO A 258 -19.36 40.94 -2.36
C PRO A 258 -19.94 39.65 -2.94
N GLU A 259 -20.11 39.57 -4.27
CA GLU A 259 -20.64 38.39 -4.95
C GLU A 259 -19.70 37.19 -4.82
N SER A 260 -18.39 37.40 -4.95
CA SER A 260 -17.38 36.34 -4.81
C SER A 260 -17.31 35.85 -3.36
N LEU A 261 -17.30 36.77 -2.40
CA LEU A 261 -17.29 36.45 -0.97
C LEU A 261 -18.50 35.61 -0.57
N GLU A 262 -19.70 35.98 -1.05
CA GLU A 262 -20.93 35.25 -0.75
C GLU A 262 -20.96 33.86 -1.44
N LYS A 263 -20.56 33.78 -2.72
CA LYS A 263 -20.54 32.52 -3.48
C LYS A 263 -19.64 31.47 -2.84
N TYR A 264 -18.48 31.86 -2.32
CA TYR A 264 -17.46 30.93 -1.80
C TYR A 264 -17.39 30.88 -0.26
N LYS A 265 -18.28 31.55 0.48
CA LYS A 265 -18.23 31.65 1.95
C LYS A 265 -18.10 30.31 2.69
N ASN A 266 -18.67 29.25 2.12
CA ASN A 266 -18.70 27.90 2.67
C ASN A 266 -17.80 26.91 1.92
N SER A 267 -16.83 27.41 1.15
CA SER A 267 -15.91 26.59 0.38
C SER A 267 -14.46 27.02 0.63
N VAL A 268 -13.52 26.17 0.22
CA VAL A 268 -12.08 26.43 0.42
C VAL A 268 -11.55 27.54 -0.51
N GLU A 269 -12.24 27.82 -1.62
CA GLU A 269 -11.90 28.89 -2.55
C GLU A 269 -11.90 30.28 -1.90
N LYS A 270 -12.65 30.50 -0.80
CA LYS A 270 -12.62 31.78 -0.08
C LYS A 270 -11.24 32.18 0.41
N PHE A 271 -10.39 31.20 0.73
CA PHE A 271 -9.03 31.44 1.20
C PHE A 271 -8.10 31.91 0.09
N LEU A 272 -8.51 31.80 -1.18
CA LEU A 272 -7.80 32.29 -2.35
C LEU A 272 -8.34 33.65 -2.83
N ILE A 273 -9.41 34.19 -2.25
CA ILE A 273 -9.93 35.50 -2.67
C ILE A 273 -8.88 36.57 -2.31
N PRO A 274 -8.36 37.32 -3.30
CA PRO A 274 -7.32 38.31 -3.03
C PRO A 274 -7.89 39.45 -2.18
N SER A 275 -7.06 40.03 -1.30
CA SER A 275 -7.42 41.26 -0.57
C SER A 275 -7.33 42.51 -1.45
N THR A 276 -6.76 42.38 -2.64
CA THR A 276 -6.53 43.43 -3.63
C THR A 276 -7.48 43.31 -4.83
N ASN A 277 -7.46 44.30 -5.74
CA ASN A 277 -8.21 44.26 -7.01
C ASN A 277 -7.61 43.30 -8.05
N GLU A 278 -6.55 42.55 -7.72
CA GLU A 278 -6.04 41.47 -8.57
C GLU A 278 -7.11 40.40 -8.80
N SER A 279 -7.06 39.75 -9.97
CA SER A 279 -7.92 38.61 -10.29
C SER A 279 -7.10 37.32 -10.24
N ILE A 280 -7.69 36.28 -9.66
CA ILE A 280 -7.15 34.93 -9.67
C ILE A 280 -8.04 34.05 -10.53
N ARG A 281 -7.44 33.28 -11.44
CA ARG A 281 -8.17 32.33 -12.29
C ARG A 281 -8.01 30.91 -11.77
N LEU A 282 -9.07 30.32 -11.27
CA LEU A 282 -9.15 28.92 -10.85
C LEU A 282 -9.11 27.99 -12.08
N ILE A 283 -8.31 26.93 -12.01
CA ILE A 283 -8.09 26.01 -13.14
C ILE A 283 -8.77 24.67 -12.87
N HIS A 284 -8.39 24.01 -11.78
CA HIS A 284 -9.00 22.77 -11.33
C HIS A 284 -8.88 22.59 -9.82
N LYS A 285 -9.70 21.69 -9.29
CA LYS A 285 -9.75 21.29 -7.89
C LYS A 285 -9.74 19.77 -7.78
N PHE A 286 -8.87 19.25 -6.94
CA PHE A 286 -8.79 17.84 -6.59
C PHE A 286 -9.17 17.66 -5.12
N LYS A 287 -10.27 16.97 -4.85
CA LYS A 287 -10.77 16.64 -3.51
C LYS A 287 -10.41 15.19 -3.20
N PHE A 288 -10.02 14.88 -1.96
CA PHE A 288 -9.83 13.51 -1.49
C PHE A 288 -9.97 13.42 0.03
N SER A 289 -10.07 12.21 0.57
CA SER A 289 -10.08 11.92 2.00
C SER A 289 -8.78 11.23 2.43
N LEU A 290 -8.24 11.65 3.56
CA LEU A 290 -7.06 11.07 4.21
C LEU A 290 -7.24 11.21 5.73
N ASP A 291 -7.05 10.14 6.50
CA ASP A 291 -7.18 10.15 7.97
C ASP A 291 -8.46 10.81 8.49
N ASP A 292 -9.61 10.39 7.95
CA ASP A 292 -10.95 10.91 8.24
C ASP A 292 -11.14 12.42 7.94
N SER A 293 -10.16 13.03 7.28
CA SER A 293 -10.14 14.44 6.93
C SER A 293 -10.28 14.63 5.42
N VAL A 294 -10.99 15.66 5.02
CA VAL A 294 -11.21 15.99 3.60
C VAL A 294 -10.26 17.11 3.17
N TYR A 295 -9.46 16.84 2.16
CA TYR A 295 -8.49 17.77 1.60
C TYR A 295 -8.88 18.21 0.20
N TYR A 296 -8.42 19.40 -0.15
CA TYR A 296 -8.60 20.02 -1.46
C TYR A 296 -7.25 20.54 -1.95
N ILE A 297 -6.86 20.19 -3.17
CA ILE A 297 -5.75 20.83 -3.88
C ILE A 297 -6.34 21.66 -5.01
N ILE A 298 -6.07 22.97 -5.02
CA ILE A 298 -6.58 23.88 -6.03
C ILE A 298 -5.41 24.42 -6.85
N LYS A 299 -5.46 24.18 -8.16
CA LYS A 299 -4.60 24.86 -9.12
C LYS A 299 -5.27 26.15 -9.56
N HIS A 300 -4.52 27.24 -9.50
CA HIS A 300 -4.97 28.55 -9.94
C HIS A 300 -3.84 29.32 -10.65
N GLU A 301 -4.21 30.35 -11.39
CA GLU A 301 -3.32 31.25 -12.08
C GLU A 301 -3.42 32.65 -11.46
N LYS A 302 -2.27 33.23 -11.15
CA LYS A 302 -2.14 34.60 -10.65
C LYS A 302 -0.99 35.28 -11.37
N ASN A 303 -1.24 36.44 -11.98
CA ASN A 303 -0.24 37.24 -12.71
C ASN A 303 0.52 36.41 -13.78
N GLY A 304 -0.21 35.58 -14.54
CA GLY A 304 0.34 34.74 -15.62
C GLY A 304 1.15 33.52 -15.16
N LYS A 305 1.14 33.21 -13.85
CA LYS A 305 1.86 32.06 -13.27
C LYS A 305 0.89 31.10 -12.60
N PHE A 306 1.15 29.81 -12.72
CA PHE A 306 0.38 28.77 -12.05
C PHE A 306 0.90 28.50 -10.64
N TYR A 307 -0.04 28.22 -9.74
CA TYR A 307 0.20 27.83 -8.36
C TYR A 307 -0.72 26.68 -7.98
N THR A 308 -0.31 25.89 -6.99
CA THR A 308 -1.14 24.89 -6.33
C THR A 308 -1.13 25.12 -4.83
N GLU A 309 -2.31 25.05 -4.22
CA GLU A 309 -2.47 25.21 -2.78
C GLU A 309 -3.34 24.10 -2.21
N THR A 310 -2.98 23.62 -1.01
CA THR A 310 -3.70 22.56 -0.29
C THR A 310 -4.49 23.15 0.87
N PHE A 311 -5.73 22.72 0.99
CA PHE A 311 -6.67 23.15 2.01
C PHE A 311 -7.26 21.95 2.72
N LEU A 312 -7.47 22.09 4.03
CA LEU A 312 -8.26 21.18 4.84
C LEU A 312 -9.67 21.75 4.97
N GLU A 313 -10.67 20.90 4.76
CA GLU A 313 -12.07 21.27 4.89
C GLU A 313 -12.30 21.99 6.23
N ASN A 314 -12.94 23.16 6.18
CA ASN A 314 -13.28 24.01 7.32
C ASN A 314 -12.10 24.56 8.16
N LYS A 315 -10.83 24.23 7.85
CA LYS A 315 -9.66 24.67 8.63
C LYS A 315 -8.70 25.59 7.87
N GLY A 316 -8.84 25.69 6.55
CA GLY A 316 -8.06 26.62 5.72
C GLY A 316 -6.83 25.97 5.10
N LYS A 317 -5.84 26.80 4.75
CA LYS A 317 -4.60 26.36 4.08
C LYS A 317 -3.78 25.46 5.01
N VAL A 318 -3.23 24.39 4.46
CA VAL A 318 -2.36 23.45 5.19
C VAL A 318 -0.95 23.60 4.67
N ASP A 319 0.02 23.59 5.58
CA ASP A 319 1.43 23.59 5.21
C ASP A 319 1.81 22.27 4.52
N ASN A 320 2.57 22.40 3.44
CA ASN A 320 2.86 21.34 2.49
C ASN A 320 4.02 20.44 2.95
N THR A 321 4.09 20.10 4.24
CA THR A 321 5.26 19.40 4.80
C THR A 321 5.22 17.90 4.54
N SER A 322 4.05 17.32 4.27
CA SER A 322 3.94 15.89 3.93
C SER A 322 4.49 15.60 2.52
N PRO A 323 5.31 14.55 2.35
CA PRO A 323 5.77 14.07 1.04
C PRO A 323 4.63 13.79 0.05
N LEU A 324 3.48 13.31 0.54
CA LEU A 324 2.30 13.08 -0.28
C LEU A 324 1.80 14.39 -0.91
N PHE A 325 1.54 15.40 -0.09
CA PHE A 325 1.01 16.66 -0.60
C PHE A 325 2.00 17.34 -1.55
N ASN A 326 3.31 17.25 -1.30
CA ASN A 326 4.32 17.75 -2.24
C ASN A 326 4.25 17.04 -3.60
N THR A 327 4.15 15.71 -3.61
CA THR A 327 3.96 14.93 -4.84
C THR A 327 2.70 15.37 -5.59
N LEU A 328 1.56 15.45 -4.89
CA LEU A 328 0.28 15.81 -5.52
C LEU A 328 0.25 17.24 -6.03
N ASN A 329 0.76 18.20 -5.26
CA ASN A 329 0.84 19.60 -5.68
C ASN A 329 1.75 19.76 -6.90
N ASN A 330 2.90 19.07 -6.93
CA ASN A 330 3.80 19.09 -8.08
C ASN A 330 3.15 18.47 -9.33
N LEU A 331 2.47 17.34 -9.17
CA LEU A 331 1.77 16.66 -10.25
C LEU A 331 0.68 17.56 -10.86
N LEU A 332 -0.19 18.12 -10.02
CA LEU A 332 -1.31 18.95 -10.45
C LEU A 332 -0.85 20.30 -11.00
N LEU A 333 0.22 20.88 -10.44
CA LEU A 333 0.82 22.13 -10.94
C LEU A 333 1.29 21.97 -12.39
N LYS A 334 1.89 20.83 -12.72
CA LYS A 334 2.46 20.57 -14.04
C LYS A 334 1.45 20.09 -15.06
N LEU A 335 0.41 19.37 -14.64
CA LEU A 335 -0.55 18.78 -15.57
C LEU A 335 -1.62 19.78 -16.04
N LYS A 336 -1.91 19.77 -17.34
CA LYS A 336 -3.15 20.32 -17.88
C LYS A 336 -4.34 19.53 -17.36
N SER A 337 -5.47 20.21 -17.15
CA SER A 337 -6.70 19.56 -16.66
C SER A 337 -7.16 18.40 -17.54
N ASN A 338 -7.14 18.57 -18.87
CA ASN A 338 -7.52 17.50 -19.80
C ASN A 338 -6.55 16.32 -19.78
N THR A 339 -5.27 16.56 -19.52
CA THR A 339 -4.27 15.49 -19.39
C THR A 339 -4.52 14.66 -18.14
N PHE A 340 -4.84 15.29 -17.00
CA PHE A 340 -5.20 14.55 -15.79
C PHE A 340 -6.46 13.71 -16.01
N ILE A 341 -7.47 14.24 -16.70
CA ILE A 341 -8.68 13.47 -17.05
C ILE A 341 -8.33 12.29 -17.96
N ASP A 342 -7.55 12.50 -19.02
CA ASP A 342 -7.18 11.45 -19.98
C ASP A 342 -6.35 10.33 -19.33
N LEU A 343 -5.39 10.69 -18.47
CA LEU A 343 -4.62 9.72 -17.70
C LEU A 343 -5.50 8.84 -16.80
N ASN A 344 -6.62 9.37 -16.30
CA ASN A 344 -7.55 8.63 -15.44
C ASN A 344 -8.72 7.99 -16.20
N SER A 345 -8.76 8.12 -17.54
CA SER A 345 -9.76 7.48 -18.38
C SER A 345 -9.50 5.97 -18.48
N THR A 346 -10.56 5.17 -18.64
CA THR A 346 -10.46 3.75 -18.97
C THR A 346 -9.77 3.55 -20.32
N ASP A 347 -10.12 4.42 -21.28
CA ASP A 347 -9.65 4.43 -22.66
C ASP A 347 -9.06 5.82 -22.97
N PRO A 348 -7.77 6.05 -22.67
CA PRO A 348 -7.11 7.31 -22.98
C PRO A 348 -7.05 7.54 -24.49
N ILE A 349 -7.34 8.77 -24.92
CA ILE A 349 -7.36 9.13 -26.34
C ILE A 349 -5.93 9.17 -26.91
N GLN A 350 -4.94 9.44 -26.05
CA GLN A 350 -3.55 9.68 -26.44
C GLN A 350 -2.66 8.48 -26.11
N LYS A 351 -2.08 7.84 -27.14
CA LYS A 351 -1.16 6.68 -26.99
C LYS A 351 0.04 6.96 -26.08
N ASP A 352 0.60 8.18 -26.14
CA ASP A 352 1.73 8.58 -25.28
C ASP A 352 1.34 8.54 -23.79
N LEU A 353 0.10 8.94 -23.47
CA LEU A 353 -0.44 8.93 -22.10
C LEU A 353 -0.90 7.54 -21.67
N GLU A 354 -1.35 6.70 -22.61
CA GLU A 354 -1.73 5.31 -22.33
C GLU A 354 -0.57 4.52 -21.73
N ASN A 355 0.63 4.62 -22.32
CA ASN A 355 1.81 3.91 -21.82
C ASN A 355 2.20 4.39 -20.40
N ILE A 356 2.19 5.71 -20.16
CA ILE A 356 2.47 6.29 -18.84
C ILE A 356 1.43 5.82 -17.81
N ARG A 357 0.15 5.83 -18.18
CA ARG A 357 -0.94 5.34 -17.34
C ARG A 357 -0.73 3.88 -16.97
N LEU A 358 -0.50 3.00 -17.95
CA LEU A 358 -0.30 1.57 -17.71
C LEU A 358 0.89 1.26 -16.80
N GLN A 359 1.96 2.06 -16.89
CA GLN A 359 3.12 1.94 -15.99
C GLN A 359 2.83 2.46 -14.57
N ALA A 360 2.02 3.52 -14.43
CA ALA A 360 1.60 4.05 -13.14
C ALA A 360 0.47 3.22 -12.49
N GLN A 361 -0.17 2.33 -13.24
CA GLN A 361 -1.35 1.60 -12.79
C GLN A 361 -0.98 0.33 -12.01
N ASN A 362 -1.58 0.18 -10.85
CA ASN A 362 -1.59 -1.05 -10.10
C ASN A 362 -2.27 -2.15 -10.90
N GLN A 363 -1.56 -3.24 -11.15
CA GLN A 363 -2.02 -4.29 -12.05
C GLN A 363 -3.15 -5.15 -11.49
N THR A 364 -3.34 -5.20 -10.16
CA THR A 364 -4.42 -5.98 -9.54
C THR A 364 -5.72 -5.21 -9.45
N GLN A 365 -5.67 -3.94 -9.01
CA GLN A 365 -6.86 -3.12 -8.80
C GLN A 365 -7.13 -2.09 -9.90
N LYS A 366 -6.25 -1.99 -10.90
CA LYS A 366 -6.36 -1.02 -11.99
C LYS A 366 -6.39 0.44 -11.53
N MET A 367 -5.83 0.73 -10.34
CA MET A 367 -5.76 2.08 -9.77
C MET A 367 -4.50 2.80 -10.21
N ILE A 368 -4.57 4.11 -10.43
CA ILE A 368 -3.39 4.89 -10.80
C ILE A 368 -2.65 5.34 -9.55
N ASN A 369 -1.35 5.06 -9.49
CA ASN A 369 -0.47 5.53 -8.45
C ASN A 369 0.06 6.92 -8.77
N LEU A 370 -0.39 7.91 -8.01
CA LEU A 370 -0.04 9.31 -8.22
C LEU A 370 1.44 9.60 -7.95
N THR A 371 2.08 8.83 -7.06
CA THR A 371 3.52 8.93 -6.80
C THR A 371 4.33 8.42 -7.98
N VAL A 372 4.01 7.24 -8.49
CA VAL A 372 4.67 6.68 -9.69
C VAL A 372 4.38 7.54 -10.92
N LEU A 373 3.14 8.00 -11.09
CA LEU A 373 2.75 8.88 -12.19
C LEU A 373 3.58 10.17 -12.23
N ASN A 374 3.75 10.84 -11.08
CA ASN A 374 4.57 12.04 -10.98
C ASN A 374 6.03 11.75 -11.38
N GLN A 375 6.62 10.64 -10.93
CA GLN A 375 7.98 10.24 -11.31
C GLN A 375 8.12 9.98 -12.82
N LEU A 376 7.14 9.29 -13.41
CA LEU A 376 7.12 9.01 -14.86
C LEU A 376 6.98 10.29 -15.67
N ILE A 377 6.16 11.25 -15.22
CA ILE A 377 6.04 12.56 -15.86
C ILE A 377 7.36 13.32 -15.80
N GLU A 378 8.04 13.35 -14.65
CA GLU A 378 9.34 14.01 -14.53
C GLU A 378 10.40 13.37 -15.44
N LYS A 379 10.46 12.03 -15.45
CA LYS A 379 11.40 11.28 -16.29
C LYS A 379 11.16 11.53 -17.79
N ASN A 380 9.91 11.76 -18.20
CA ASN A 380 9.51 11.92 -19.60
C ASN A 380 9.09 13.36 -19.93
N LYS A 381 9.52 14.36 -19.14
CA LYS A 381 9.05 15.75 -19.25
C LYS A 381 9.16 16.33 -20.67
N ALA A 382 10.24 16.04 -21.38
CA ALA A 382 10.48 16.57 -22.73
C ALA A 382 9.44 16.05 -23.74
N SER A 383 9.22 14.73 -23.78
CA SER A 383 8.25 14.11 -24.70
C SER A 383 6.80 14.43 -24.32
N LEU A 384 6.54 14.70 -23.04
CA LEU A 384 5.21 15.04 -22.54
C LEU A 384 4.89 16.54 -22.55
N SER A 385 5.81 17.41 -23.00
CA SER A 385 5.69 18.88 -22.91
C SER A 385 4.35 19.46 -23.43
N LYS A 386 3.75 18.88 -24.48
CA LYS A 386 2.44 19.31 -25.01
C LYS A 386 1.28 19.12 -24.02
N TYR A 387 1.44 18.22 -23.04
CA TYR A 387 0.47 17.87 -22.01
C TYR A 387 0.68 18.60 -20.68
N LEU A 388 1.79 19.35 -20.56
CA LEU A 388 2.19 20.04 -19.33
C LEU A 388 1.92 21.55 -19.44
N ASP A 389 1.55 22.15 -18.32
CA ASP A 389 1.60 23.59 -18.11
C ASP A 389 3.04 23.95 -17.71
N GLN A 390 3.64 24.91 -18.42
CA GLN A 390 5.04 25.32 -18.24
C GLN A 390 5.22 26.32 -17.10
#